data_AF-A0A9Q3ZMG8-F1
#
_entry.id   AF-A0A9Q3ZMG8-F1
#
_cell.length_a   1.000
_cell.length_b   1.000
_cell.length_c   1.000
_cell.angle_alpha   90.00
_cell.angle_beta   90.00
_cell.angle_gamma   90.00
#
_symmetry.space_group_name_H-M   'P 1'
#
loop_
_entity.id
_entity.type
_entity.pdbx_description
1 polymer ?
#
loop_
_entity_poly.entity_id
_entity_poly.type
_entity_poly.pdbx_seq_one_letter_code
_entity_poly.pdbx_strand_id
1 'polypeptide(L)'
;MGVLSSELDKLLAVALLLCASLLVRQAVIFSGQTWIRTFSHTLTLLLLPLVTYSLTSVISGNIALSLGMVGALSIVRFRNPVKSPLELVTYFLMISCGIAAAVSVSWLVLLVGSAVGTLVAAELFNRWSRRVRGVPLYTTSFTEGNALHTLEVFSETEMPDLLGHAALVGFDKTPEGVVYRFASPSRQDLLALSGAVNGQTGITRIAFAAA
;
A
#
# COMPACT_ATOMS: atom_id res chain seq x y z
N MET A 1 -40.71 -6.17 -20.23
CA MET A 1 -39.77 -5.06 -19.93
C MET A 1 -38.98 -5.26 -18.64
N GLY A 2 -39.52 -5.89 -17.58
CA GLY A 2 -38.83 -6.03 -16.28
C GLY A 2 -37.58 -6.95 -16.25
N VAL A 3 -37.51 -7.97 -17.12
CA VAL A 3 -36.34 -8.88 -17.16
C VAL A 3 -35.12 -8.22 -17.83
N LEU A 4 -35.36 -7.42 -18.88
CA LEU A 4 -34.29 -6.67 -19.55
C LEU A 4 -33.72 -5.57 -18.64
N SER A 5 -34.56 -4.91 -17.84
CA SER A 5 -34.08 -3.93 -16.85
C SER A 5 -33.27 -4.60 -15.74
N SER A 6 -33.70 -5.77 -15.23
CA SER A 6 -32.96 -6.45 -14.15
C SER A 6 -31.59 -6.96 -14.59
N GLU A 7 -31.45 -7.43 -15.83
CA GLU A 7 -30.12 -7.83 -16.35
C GLU A 7 -29.23 -6.61 -16.61
N LEU A 8 -29.82 -5.48 -17.03
CA LEU A 8 -29.09 -4.22 -17.19
C LEU A 8 -28.56 -3.68 -15.86
N ASP A 9 -29.36 -3.79 -14.78
CA ASP A 9 -28.95 -3.35 -13.44
C ASP A 9 -27.73 -4.15 -12.93
N LYS A 10 -27.68 -5.45 -13.20
CA LYS A 10 -26.53 -6.31 -12.86
C LYS A 10 -25.28 -5.92 -13.65
N LEU A 11 -25.42 -5.67 -14.96
CA LEU A 11 -24.32 -5.22 -15.81
C LEU A 11 -23.80 -3.85 -15.36
N LEU A 12 -24.70 -2.94 -15.00
CA LEU A 12 -24.36 -1.63 -14.44
C LEU A 12 -23.59 -1.77 -13.12
N ALA A 13 -24.03 -2.65 -12.21
CA ALA A 13 -23.33 -2.91 -10.96
C ALA A 13 -21.91 -3.42 -11.20
N VAL A 14 -21.72 -4.37 -12.13
CA VAL A 14 -20.39 -4.87 -12.52
C VAL A 14 -19.51 -3.76 -13.10
N ALA A 15 -20.06 -2.92 -13.99
CA ALA A 15 -19.32 -1.80 -14.57
C ALA A 15 -18.92 -0.77 -13.50
N LEU A 16 -19.81 -0.47 -12.55
CA LEU A 16 -19.53 0.42 -11.42
C LEU A 16 -18.48 -0.16 -10.46
N LEU A 17 -18.49 -1.47 -10.21
CA LEU A 17 -17.45 -2.12 -9.41
C LEU A 17 -16.08 -2.01 -10.06
N LEU A 18 -15.98 -2.22 -11.38
CA LEU A 18 -14.72 -2.01 -12.11
C LEU A 18 -14.25 -0.56 -12.01
N CYS A 19 -15.15 0.41 -12.19
CA CYS A 19 -14.84 1.82 -12.03
C CYS A 19 -14.39 2.14 -10.59
N ALA A 20 -15.08 1.61 -9.58
CA ALA A 20 -14.76 1.79 -8.17
C ALA A 20 -13.37 1.22 -7.83
N SER A 21 -13.04 0.02 -8.30
CA SER A 21 -11.72 -0.59 -8.11
C SER A 21 -10.61 0.27 -8.72
N LEU A 22 -10.82 0.82 -9.92
CA LEU A 22 -9.86 1.73 -10.55
C LEU A 22 -9.72 3.06 -9.80
N LEU A 23 -10.83 3.63 -9.33
CA LEU A 23 -10.83 4.86 -8.53
C LEU A 23 -10.10 4.67 -7.20
N VAL A 24 -10.38 3.60 -6.47
CA VAL A 24 -9.69 3.30 -5.20
C VAL A 24 -8.21 3.05 -5.46
N ARG A 25 -7.86 2.29 -6.51
CA ARG A 25 -6.46 2.11 -6.92
C ARG A 25 -5.78 3.45 -7.14
N GLN A 26 -6.43 4.37 -7.85
CA GLN A 26 -5.85 5.67 -8.15
C GLN A 26 -5.69 6.55 -6.90
N ALA A 27 -6.65 6.47 -5.97
CA ALA A 27 -6.58 7.16 -4.68
C ALA A 27 -5.42 6.64 -3.81
N VAL A 28 -5.22 5.32 -3.76
CA VAL A 28 -4.11 4.72 -2.99
C VAL A 28 -2.75 5.04 -3.62
N ILE A 29 -2.64 5.07 -4.96
CA ILE A 29 -1.42 5.54 -5.65
C ILE A 29 -1.15 7.01 -5.31
N PHE A 30 -2.20 7.83 -5.23
CA PHE A 30 -2.07 9.25 -4.88
C PHE A 30 -1.55 9.44 -3.44
N SER A 31 -1.87 8.52 -2.53
CA SER A 31 -1.29 8.45 -1.19
C SER A 31 0.19 8.01 -1.15
N GLY A 32 0.85 7.87 -2.31
CA GLY A 32 2.27 7.55 -2.41
C GLY A 32 2.59 6.06 -2.36
N GLN A 33 1.58 5.20 -2.43
CA GLN A 33 1.76 3.77 -2.23
C GLN A 33 2.06 3.02 -3.53
N THR A 34 3.30 2.59 -3.67
CA THR A 34 3.84 1.96 -4.88
C THR A 34 3.48 0.48 -5.00
N TRP A 35 3.24 -0.22 -3.89
CA TRP A 35 2.93 -1.65 -3.87
C TRP A 35 1.74 -2.02 -4.77
N ILE A 36 0.75 -1.14 -4.86
CA ILE A 36 -0.49 -1.36 -5.61
C ILE A 36 -0.31 -1.32 -7.14
N ARG A 37 0.84 -0.81 -7.62
CA ARG A 37 1.14 -0.70 -9.05
C ARG A 37 1.49 -2.05 -9.69
N THR A 38 1.86 -3.05 -8.91
CA THR A 38 2.19 -4.39 -9.41
C THR A 38 0.98 -5.05 -10.07
N PHE A 39 1.24 -5.84 -11.12
CA PHE A 39 0.22 -6.56 -11.86
C PHE A 39 -0.68 -7.42 -10.95
N SER A 40 -0.08 -8.21 -10.06
CA SER A 40 -0.82 -9.08 -9.13
C SER A 40 -1.78 -8.31 -8.23
N HIS A 41 -1.35 -7.17 -7.66
CA HIS A 41 -2.21 -6.35 -6.81
C HIS A 41 -3.34 -5.69 -7.61
N THR A 42 -3.05 -5.22 -8.82
CA THR A 42 -4.08 -4.64 -9.70
C THR A 42 -5.14 -5.67 -10.08
N LEU A 43 -4.74 -6.89 -10.44
CA LEU A 43 -5.66 -7.97 -10.78
C LEU A 43 -6.52 -8.37 -9.57
N THR A 44 -5.91 -8.48 -8.38
CA THR A 44 -6.64 -8.76 -7.15
C THR A 44 -7.72 -7.71 -6.88
N LEU A 45 -7.41 -6.41 -6.99
CA LEU A 45 -8.39 -5.35 -6.73
C LEU A 45 -9.56 -5.32 -7.73
N LEU A 46 -9.34 -5.78 -8.96
CA LEU A 46 -10.38 -5.88 -9.97
C LEU A 46 -11.24 -7.14 -9.78
N LEU A 47 -10.63 -8.28 -9.46
CA LEU A 47 -11.33 -9.55 -9.34
C LEU A 47 -12.05 -9.72 -8.00
N LEU A 48 -11.48 -9.25 -6.90
CA LEU A 48 -12.04 -9.43 -5.56
C LEU A 48 -13.48 -8.89 -5.39
N PRO A 49 -13.81 -7.66 -5.84
CA PRO A 49 -15.19 -7.16 -5.79
C PRO A 49 -16.14 -7.93 -6.71
N LEU A 50 -15.66 -8.42 -7.87
CA LEU A 50 -16.47 -9.20 -8.80
C LEU A 50 -16.83 -10.57 -8.24
N VAL A 51 -15.84 -11.26 -7.67
CA VAL A 51 -16.03 -12.57 -7.02
C VAL A 51 -16.99 -12.42 -5.85
N THR A 52 -16.80 -11.42 -4.99
CA THR A 52 -17.68 -11.18 -3.85
C THR A 52 -19.10 -10.79 -4.26
N TYR A 53 -19.27 -9.92 -5.27
CA TYR A 53 -20.58 -9.60 -5.84
C TYR A 53 -21.30 -10.85 -6.37
N SER A 54 -20.60 -11.71 -7.13
CA SER A 54 -21.16 -12.96 -7.65
C SER A 54 -21.56 -13.91 -6.52
N LEU A 55 -20.69 -14.08 -5.52
CA LEU A 55 -20.99 -14.94 -4.37
C LEU A 55 -22.20 -14.41 -3.58
N THR A 56 -22.23 -13.12 -3.26
CA THR A 56 -23.34 -12.49 -2.53
C THR A 56 -24.65 -12.55 -3.31
N SER A 57 -24.61 -12.40 -4.64
CA SER A 57 -25.80 -12.50 -5.49
C SER A 57 -26.38 -13.92 -5.51
N VAL A 58 -25.53 -14.95 -5.50
CA VAL A 58 -25.98 -16.37 -5.50
C VAL A 58 -26.60 -16.77 -4.17
N ILE A 59 -26.09 -16.25 -3.04
CA ILE A 59 -26.63 -16.56 -1.72
C ILE A 59 -27.85 -15.73 -1.32
N SER A 60 -28.11 -14.65 -2.04
CA SER A 60 -29.21 -13.74 -1.76
C SER A 60 -30.54 -14.49 -1.82
N GLY A 61 -31.26 -14.52 -0.69
CA GLY A 61 -32.53 -15.24 -0.55
C GLY A 61 -32.48 -16.55 0.22
N ASN A 62 -31.28 -17.04 0.62
CA ASN A 62 -31.16 -18.23 1.48
C ASN A 62 -30.31 -17.94 2.73
N ILE A 63 -31.00 -17.66 3.84
CA ILE A 63 -30.37 -17.33 5.13
C ILE A 63 -29.43 -18.45 5.60
N ALA A 64 -29.78 -19.72 5.39
CA ALA A 64 -28.95 -20.86 5.80
C ALA A 64 -27.65 -20.94 4.98
N LEU A 65 -27.71 -20.68 3.67
CA LEU A 65 -26.54 -20.65 2.79
C LEU A 65 -25.64 -19.44 3.10
N SER A 66 -26.24 -18.28 3.39
CA SER A 66 -25.51 -17.06 3.77
C SER A 66 -24.76 -17.23 5.10
N LEU A 67 -25.37 -17.87 6.10
CA LEU A 67 -24.74 -18.12 7.40
C LEU A 67 -23.56 -19.11 7.28
N GLY A 68 -23.70 -20.14 6.43
CA GLY A 68 -22.63 -21.09 6.13
C GLY A 68 -21.42 -20.45 5.44
N MET A 69 -21.65 -19.47 4.55
CA MET A 69 -20.57 -18.75 3.85
C MET A 69 -19.81 -17.79 4.77
N VAL A 70 -20.46 -17.10 5.70
CA VAL A 70 -19.77 -16.25 6.69
C VAL A 70 -18.86 -17.11 7.58
N GLY A 71 -19.31 -18.32 7.95
CA GLY A 71 -18.49 -19.33 8.63
C GLY A 71 -17.30 -19.81 7.80
N ALA A 72 -17.51 -20.11 6.51
CA ALA A 72 -16.42 -20.54 5.62
C ALA A 72 -15.41 -19.43 5.32
N LEU A 73 -15.85 -18.17 5.19
CA LEU A 73 -14.98 -17.03 4.93
C LEU A 73 -14.07 -16.73 6.14
N SER A 74 -14.53 -17.04 7.36
CA SER A 74 -13.70 -17.00 8.58
C SER A 74 -12.55 -18.03 8.57
N ILE A 75 -12.65 -19.09 7.75
CA ILE A 75 -11.63 -20.14 7.60
C ILE A 75 -10.59 -19.77 6.53
N VAL A 76 -10.91 -18.85 5.61
CA VAL A 76 -9.95 -18.33 4.61
C VAL A 76 -8.98 -17.36 5.29
N ARG A 77 -8.17 -17.91 6.20
CA ARG A 77 -7.01 -17.25 6.79
C ARG A 77 -6.04 -16.96 5.65
N PHE A 78 -5.69 -15.70 5.47
CA PHE A 78 -4.49 -15.34 4.72
C PHE A 78 -3.29 -16.03 5.40
N ARG A 79 -2.82 -17.13 4.80
CA ARG A 79 -1.68 -17.90 5.31
C ARG A 79 -0.36 -17.17 5.06
N ASN A 80 -0.35 -16.21 4.14
CA ASN A 80 0.75 -15.31 3.90
C ASN A 80 0.54 -14.02 4.70
N PRO A 81 1.55 -13.54 5.46
CA PRO A 81 1.45 -12.29 6.18
C PRO A 81 1.25 -11.13 5.19
N VAL A 82 0.22 -10.33 5.42
CA VAL A 82 -0.02 -9.10 4.64
C VAL A 82 1.06 -8.09 4.99
N LYS A 83 1.71 -7.54 3.96
CA LYS A 83 2.96 -6.77 4.14
C LYS A 83 2.73 -5.42 4.80
N SER A 84 1.59 -4.78 4.52
CA SER A 84 1.21 -3.50 5.12
C SER A 84 -0.23 -3.51 5.67
N PRO A 85 -0.51 -2.80 6.78
CA PRO A 85 -1.87 -2.65 7.29
C PRO A 85 -2.83 -2.03 6.26
N LEU A 86 -2.34 -1.09 5.45
CA LEU A 86 -3.14 -0.43 4.42
C LEU A 86 -3.54 -1.39 3.29
N GLU A 87 -2.66 -2.31 2.90
CA GLU A 87 -2.97 -3.35 1.92
C GLU A 87 -4.16 -4.21 2.40
N LEU A 88 -4.14 -4.63 3.67
CA LEU A 88 -5.23 -5.40 4.27
C LEU A 88 -6.55 -4.61 4.25
N VAL A 89 -6.54 -3.36 4.69
CA VAL A 89 -7.73 -2.50 4.68
C VAL A 89 -8.27 -2.30 3.25
N THR A 90 -7.39 -2.17 2.26
CA THR A 90 -7.78 -2.00 0.85
C THR A 90 -8.46 -3.26 0.30
N TYR A 91 -7.99 -4.47 0.66
CA TYR A 91 -8.69 -5.70 0.28
C TYR A 91 -10.04 -5.85 0.96
N PHE A 92 -10.13 -5.54 2.25
CA PHE A 92 -11.41 -5.52 2.94
C PHE A 92 -12.39 -4.53 2.30
N LEU A 93 -11.93 -3.34 1.92
CA LEU A 93 -12.74 -2.36 1.22
C LEU A 93 -13.28 -2.89 -0.10
N MET A 94 -12.47 -3.63 -0.88
CA MET A 94 -12.90 -4.22 -2.14
C MET A 94 -13.95 -5.33 -1.94
N ILE A 95 -13.79 -6.16 -0.90
CA ILE A 95 -14.79 -7.15 -0.51
C ILE A 95 -16.10 -6.45 -0.14
N SER A 96 -16.03 -5.39 0.68
CA SER A 96 -17.19 -4.59 1.06
C SER A 96 -17.86 -3.92 -0.13
N CYS A 97 -17.11 -3.48 -1.15
CA CYS A 97 -17.68 -2.94 -2.39
C CYS A 97 -18.53 -3.99 -3.12
N GLY A 98 -18.02 -5.21 -3.29
CA GLY A 98 -18.78 -6.28 -3.96
C GLY A 98 -20.07 -6.66 -3.22
N ILE A 99 -20.02 -6.71 -1.88
CA ILE A 99 -21.21 -6.95 -1.04
C ILE A 99 -22.20 -5.76 -1.15
N ALA A 100 -21.71 -4.52 -1.04
CA ALA A 100 -22.54 -3.33 -1.13
C ALA A 100 -23.26 -3.24 -2.48
N ALA A 101 -22.56 -3.54 -3.58
CA ALA A 101 -23.14 -3.57 -4.92
C ALA A 101 -24.24 -4.62 -5.09
N ALA A 102 -24.14 -5.76 -4.39
CA ALA A 102 -25.15 -6.81 -4.41
C ALA A 102 -26.44 -6.41 -3.66
N VAL A 103 -26.33 -5.52 -2.67
CA VAL A 103 -27.48 -5.00 -1.91
C VAL A 103 -28.10 -3.79 -2.60
N SER A 104 -27.30 -2.76 -2.90
CA SER A 104 -27.75 -1.57 -3.65
C SER A 104 -26.57 -0.76 -4.18
N VAL A 105 -26.76 -0.16 -5.36
CA VAL A 105 -25.77 0.74 -5.98
C VAL A 105 -25.53 2.00 -5.13
N SER A 106 -26.56 2.53 -4.46
CA SER A 106 -26.42 3.74 -3.62
C SER A 106 -25.45 3.54 -2.46
N TRP A 107 -25.50 2.38 -1.79
CA TRP A 107 -24.56 2.02 -0.73
C TRP A 107 -23.13 1.85 -1.25
N LEU A 108 -22.96 1.28 -2.45
CA LEU A 108 -21.65 1.19 -3.11
C LEU A 108 -21.04 2.59 -3.31
N VAL A 109 -21.80 3.53 -3.89
CA VAL A 109 -21.31 4.88 -4.18
C VAL A 109 -20.93 5.62 -2.91
N LEU A 110 -21.73 5.51 -1.85
CA LEU A 110 -21.41 6.12 -0.55
C LEU A 110 -20.13 5.55 0.06
N LEU A 111 -19.98 4.22 0.04
CA LEU A 111 -18.80 3.54 0.59
C LEU A 111 -17.51 3.89 -0.17
N VAL A 112 -17.55 3.86 -1.51
CA VAL A 112 -16.40 4.25 -2.34
C VAL A 112 -16.07 5.73 -2.17
N GLY A 113 -17.08 6.60 -2.17
CA GLY A 113 -16.92 8.05 -2.02
C GLY A 113 -16.29 8.44 -0.68
N SER A 114 -16.78 7.85 0.42
CA SER A 114 -16.23 8.06 1.77
C SER A 114 -14.80 7.54 1.91
N ALA A 115 -14.50 6.35 1.38
CA ALA A 115 -13.15 5.78 1.42
C ALA A 115 -12.14 6.63 0.63
N VAL A 116 -12.46 6.97 -0.62
CA VAL A 116 -11.62 7.84 -1.47
C VAL A 116 -11.48 9.23 -0.85
N GLY A 117 -12.58 9.80 -0.35
CA GLY A 117 -12.57 11.11 0.33
C GLY A 117 -11.64 11.12 1.54
N THR A 118 -11.64 10.07 2.35
CA THR A 118 -10.77 9.95 3.52
C THR A 118 -9.29 9.84 3.12
N LEU A 119 -8.97 9.03 2.11
CA LEU A 119 -7.59 8.90 1.60
C LEU A 119 -7.05 10.22 1.02
N VAL A 120 -7.88 10.92 0.23
CA VAL A 120 -7.51 12.20 -0.38
C VAL A 120 -7.40 13.30 0.68
N ALA A 121 -8.31 13.35 1.65
CA ALA A 121 -8.27 14.30 2.76
C ALA A 121 -7.02 14.12 3.63
N ALA A 122 -6.63 12.88 3.93
CA ALA A 122 -5.41 12.59 4.67
C ALA A 122 -4.16 13.13 3.95
N GLU A 123 -4.09 12.97 2.63
CA GLU A 123 -2.95 13.45 1.85
C GLU A 123 -2.97 14.97 1.63
N LEU A 124 -4.16 15.57 1.47
CA LEU A 124 -4.32 17.03 1.49
C LEU A 124 -3.86 17.62 2.82
N PHE A 125 -4.24 16.99 3.94
CA PHE A 125 -3.82 17.41 5.27
C PHE A 125 -2.30 17.28 5.45
N ASN A 126 -1.70 16.20 4.93
CA ASN A 126 -0.25 16.02 4.88
C ASN A 126 0.44 17.15 4.11
N ARG A 127 -0.05 17.47 2.89
CA ARG A 127 0.50 18.57 2.07
C ARG A 127 0.31 19.93 2.72
N TRP A 128 -0.84 20.17 3.35
CA TRP A 128 -1.10 21.41 4.08
C TRP A 128 -0.15 21.56 5.26
N SER A 129 0.06 20.51 6.06
CA SER A 129 1.02 20.55 7.16
C SER A 129 2.46 20.75 6.68
N ARG A 130 2.86 20.16 5.54
CA ARG A 130 4.18 20.45 4.94
C ARG A 130 4.31 21.93 4.56
N ARG A 131 3.28 22.56 4.01
CA ARG A 131 3.30 24.00 3.68
C ARG A 131 3.35 24.90 4.91
N VAL A 132 2.64 24.54 5.99
CA VAL A 132 2.52 25.39 7.18
C VAL A 132 3.65 25.18 8.18
N ARG A 133 4.05 23.92 8.41
CA ARG A 133 5.02 23.53 9.45
C ARG A 133 6.38 23.08 8.92
N GLY A 134 6.55 22.93 7.60
CA GLY A 134 7.83 22.51 7.00
C GLY A 134 8.23 21.05 7.27
N VAL A 135 7.48 20.31 8.10
CA VAL A 135 7.71 18.90 8.43
C VAL A 135 6.57 18.02 7.90
N PRO A 136 6.86 16.85 7.29
CA PRO A 136 5.83 15.89 6.93
C PRO A 136 5.18 15.31 8.19
N LEU A 137 3.85 15.16 8.20
CA LEU A 137 3.13 14.57 9.33
C LEU A 137 3.35 13.06 9.44
N TYR A 138 3.59 12.41 8.32
CA TYR A 138 3.74 10.96 8.23
C TYR A 138 5.12 10.64 7.65
N THR A 139 5.85 9.74 8.31
CA THR A 139 7.06 9.12 7.78
C THR A 139 6.65 7.91 6.95
N THR A 140 7.11 7.81 5.70
CA THR A 140 6.88 6.62 4.87
C THR A 140 7.69 5.48 5.47
N SER A 141 7.01 4.53 6.12
CA SER A 141 7.67 3.42 6.79
C SER A 141 8.27 2.44 5.77
N PHE A 142 9.46 1.91 6.08
CA PHE A 142 10.25 0.96 5.29
C PHE A 142 9.48 -0.29 4.83
N THR A 143 8.38 -0.62 5.49
CA THR A 143 7.53 -1.80 5.25
C THR A 143 6.50 -1.65 4.14
N GLU A 144 6.29 -0.45 3.59
CA GLU A 144 5.20 -0.18 2.64
C GLU A 144 5.55 -0.45 1.16
N GLY A 145 6.67 -1.12 0.88
CA GLY A 145 7.05 -1.48 -0.50
C GLY A 145 7.47 -0.30 -1.37
N ASN A 146 7.93 0.78 -0.74
CA ASN A 146 8.63 1.85 -1.43
C ASN A 146 10.05 1.35 -1.74
N ALA A 147 10.44 1.32 -3.01
CA ALA A 147 11.79 0.92 -3.43
C ALA A 147 12.77 2.02 -3.01
N LEU A 148 13.21 1.99 -1.75
CA LEU A 148 14.24 2.88 -1.24
C LEU A 148 15.57 2.41 -1.80
N HIS A 149 16.34 3.34 -2.34
CA HIS A 149 17.73 3.06 -2.65
C HIS A 149 18.48 2.88 -1.33
N THR A 150 19.37 1.89 -1.26
CA THR A 150 20.18 1.65 -0.07
C THR A 150 21.66 1.83 -0.38
N LEU A 151 22.38 2.42 0.58
CA LEU A 151 23.81 2.63 0.55
C LEU A 151 24.41 1.93 1.77
N GLU A 152 25.31 0.99 1.53
CA GLU A 152 26.10 0.35 2.58
C GLU A 152 27.50 0.95 2.59
N VAL A 153 27.92 1.45 3.73
CA VAL A 153 29.26 2.02 3.97
C VAL A 153 29.98 1.14 4.97
N PHE A 154 31.12 0.59 4.56
CA PHE A 154 31.99 -0.25 5.38
C PHE A 154 33.11 0.62 5.95
N SER A 155 33.26 0.62 7.27
CA SER A 155 34.30 1.35 7.99
C SER A 155 35.08 0.43 8.91
N GLU A 156 36.40 0.58 9.00
CA GLU A 156 37.26 -0.15 9.96
C GLU A 156 37.13 0.42 11.38
N THR A 157 36.75 1.70 11.50
CA THR A 157 36.62 2.40 12.79
C THR A 157 35.19 2.89 13.02
N GLU A 158 34.79 2.98 14.29
CA GLU A 158 33.51 3.59 14.66
C GLU A 158 33.56 5.09 14.36
N MET A 159 32.68 5.55 13.46
CA MET A 159 32.62 6.95 13.03
C MET A 159 31.35 7.58 13.61
N PRO A 160 31.46 8.43 14.65
CA PRO A 160 30.30 9.08 15.27
C PRO A 160 29.53 9.99 14.30
N ASP A 161 30.19 10.53 13.27
CA ASP A 161 29.56 11.38 12.25
C ASP A 161 28.51 10.64 11.39
N LEU A 162 28.69 9.33 11.18
CA LEU A 162 27.76 8.49 10.42
C LEU A 162 26.55 8.03 11.25
N LEU A 163 26.70 7.96 12.58
CA LEU A 163 25.65 7.57 13.51
C LEU A 163 24.54 8.63 13.65
N GLY A 164 24.88 9.91 13.43
CA GLY A 164 23.94 11.03 13.53
C GLY A 164 23.17 11.36 12.25
N HIS A 165 23.43 10.66 11.15
CA HIS A 165 22.86 11.03 9.86
C HIS A 165 21.38 10.62 9.76
N ALA A 166 20.51 11.55 9.33
CA ALA A 166 19.06 11.35 9.24
C ALA A 166 18.61 10.21 8.30
N ALA A 167 19.51 9.73 7.44
CA ALA A 167 19.27 8.65 6.49
C ALA A 167 19.74 7.27 6.97
N LEU A 168 20.32 7.17 8.18
CA LEU A 168 20.81 5.92 8.74
C LEU A 168 19.63 5.04 9.15
N VAL A 169 19.56 3.83 8.60
CA VAL A 169 18.54 2.83 8.92
C VAL A 169 19.04 1.84 9.96
N GLY A 170 20.35 1.54 9.96
CA GLY A 170 20.96 0.67 10.95
C GLY A 170 22.47 0.55 10.74
N PHE A 171 23.15 -0.02 11.73
CA PHE A 171 24.55 -0.37 11.62
C PHE A 171 24.78 -1.76 12.24
N ASP A 172 25.65 -2.55 11.62
CA ASP A 172 26.06 -3.88 12.10
C ASP A 172 27.55 -3.85 12.43
N LYS A 173 27.93 -4.35 13.61
CA LYS A 173 29.35 -4.52 13.99
C LYS A 173 29.80 -5.92 13.62
N THR A 174 30.70 -6.04 12.65
CA THR A 174 31.35 -7.30 12.26
C THR A 174 32.78 -7.35 12.79
N PRO A 175 33.41 -8.55 12.86
CA PRO A 175 34.82 -8.67 13.27
C PRO A 175 35.80 -7.92 12.35
N GLU A 176 35.38 -7.60 11.12
CA GLU A 176 36.15 -6.92 10.08
C GLU A 176 35.87 -5.40 10.03
N GLY A 177 34.98 -4.86 10.87
CA GLY A 177 34.63 -3.44 10.90
C GLY A 177 33.16 -3.15 11.26
N VAL A 178 32.69 -1.95 10.94
CA VAL A 178 31.30 -1.51 11.12
C VAL A 178 30.67 -1.23 9.77
N VAL A 179 29.50 -1.82 9.53
CA VAL A 179 28.70 -1.62 8.32
C VAL A 179 27.54 -0.69 8.64
N TYR A 180 27.52 0.49 8.02
CA TYR A 180 26.42 1.45 8.13
C TYR A 180 25.50 1.31 6.93
N ARG A 181 24.19 1.15 7.18
CA ARG A 181 23.15 1.07 6.15
C ARG A 181 22.34 2.34 6.12
N PHE A 182 22.35 3.04 4.99
CA PHE A 182 21.52 4.21 4.73
C PHE A 182 20.44 3.87 3.72
N ALA A 183 19.24 4.42 3.87
CA ALA A 183 18.19 4.30 2.87
C ALA A 183 17.54 5.66 2.61
N SER A 184 17.31 5.99 1.33
CA SER A 184 16.62 7.21 0.94
C SER A 184 15.70 6.98 -0.25
N PRO A 185 14.55 7.68 -0.34
CA PRO A 185 13.71 7.68 -1.55
C PRO A 185 14.40 8.31 -2.76
N SER A 186 15.37 9.20 -2.55
CA SER A 186 16.09 9.92 -3.60
C SER A 186 17.47 9.30 -3.82
N ARG A 187 17.72 8.83 -5.05
CA ARG A 187 19.06 8.36 -5.46
C ARG A 187 20.10 9.48 -5.37
N GLN A 188 19.72 10.72 -5.64
CA GLN A 188 20.63 11.87 -5.58
C GLN A 188 21.15 12.12 -4.16
N ASP A 189 20.30 11.93 -3.15
CA ASP A 189 20.68 12.14 -1.75
C ASP A 189 21.72 11.11 -1.30
N LEU A 190 21.59 9.85 -1.76
CA LEU A 190 22.58 8.80 -1.48
C LEU A 190 23.86 8.97 -2.31
N LEU A 191 23.78 9.52 -3.52
CA LEU A 191 24.97 9.88 -4.30
C LEU A 191 25.73 11.04 -3.63
N ALA A 192 25.02 12.04 -3.10
CA ALA A 192 25.62 13.12 -2.33
C ALA A 192 26.26 12.62 -1.04
N LEU A 193 25.58 11.73 -0.31
CA LEU A 193 26.13 11.06 0.87
C LEU A 193 27.37 10.23 0.52
N SER A 194 27.30 9.41 -0.53
CA SER A 194 28.44 8.64 -1.02
C SER A 194 29.60 9.56 -1.40
N GLY A 195 29.35 10.71 -2.02
CA GLY A 195 30.39 11.69 -2.36
C GLY A 195 31.03 12.35 -1.13
N ALA A 196 30.24 12.68 -0.10
CA ALA A 196 30.73 13.27 1.15
C ALA A 196 31.54 12.27 2.02
N VAL A 197 31.21 10.99 1.89
CA VAL A 197 31.81 9.88 2.63
C VAL A 197 33.03 9.31 1.88
N ASN A 198 33.06 9.40 0.55
CA ASN A 198 34.18 8.93 -0.26
C ASN A 198 35.43 9.83 -0.06
N GLY A 199 36.42 9.30 0.67
CA GLY A 199 37.67 10.00 0.97
C GLY A 199 37.92 10.27 2.46
N GLN A 200 37.01 9.90 3.37
CA GLN A 200 37.30 9.96 4.81
C GLN A 200 38.16 8.77 5.25
N THR A 201 39.10 9.03 6.16
CA THR A 201 40.00 8.02 6.74
C THR A 201 39.19 6.99 7.53
N GLY A 202 39.28 5.72 7.14
CA GLY A 202 38.63 4.60 7.83
C GLY A 202 37.56 3.87 7.02
N ILE A 203 37.13 4.40 5.87
CA ILE A 203 36.13 3.76 5.00
C ILE A 203 36.83 2.83 4.00
N THR A 204 36.48 1.55 4.03
CA THR A 204 37.08 0.53 3.18
C THR A 204 36.29 0.30 1.90
N ARG A 205 34.95 0.38 1.95
CA ARG A 205 34.10 0.10 0.80
C ARG A 205 32.77 0.85 0.89
N ILE A 206 32.27 1.26 -0.27
CA ILE A 206 30.92 1.79 -0.44
C ILE A 206 30.21 0.90 -1.46
N ALA A 207 29.04 0.37 -1.11
CA ALA A 207 28.24 -0.46 -2.01
C ALA A 207 26.82 0.11 -2.11
N PHE A 208 26.38 0.37 -3.34
CA PHE A 208 24.97 0.65 -3.61
C PHE A 208 24.26 -0.70 -3.73
N ALA A 209 23.38 -0.99 -2.79
CA ALA A 209 22.47 -2.12 -2.91
C ALA A 209 21.21 -1.63 -3.63
N ALA A 210 20.83 -2.31 -4.70
CA ALA A 210 19.51 -2.15 -5.30
C ALA A 210 18.56 -3.07 -4.53
N ALA A 211 17.52 -2.50 -3.92
CA ALA A 211 16.37 -3.25 -3.43
C ALA A 211 15.55 -3.80 -4.60
#